data_AF-A0A4Y8AHQ2-F1
#
_entry.id   AF-A0A4Y8AHQ2-F1
#
_cell.length_a   1.000
_cell.length_b   1.000
_cell.length_c   1.000
_cell.angle_alpha   90.00
_cell.angle_beta   90.00
_cell.angle_gamma   90.00
#
_symmetry.space_group_name_H-M   'P 1'
#
loop_
_entity.id
_entity.type
_entity.pdbx_description
1 polymer ?
#
loop_
_entity_poly.entity_id
_entity_poly.type
_entity_poly.pdbx_seq_one_letter_code
_entity_poly.pdbx_strand_id
1 'polypeptide(L)'
;MHDLPLFLRFVESNEIIKKIITNRDFSNINFKNLDFIKEWDNQYVFKNFLVGEVKFTSIRIIITPDNIAVSMLSTDIKYFDEPLTYFDREGIFYEKEPYLINGHELREFRRKIGSFTLFNMTAKLSLLKSALYGCIIKIGFYN
;
A
#
# COMPACT_ATOMS: atom_id res chain seq x y z
N MET A 1 10.61 -9.54 20.65
CA MET A 1 10.26 -9.19 19.25
C MET A 1 8.76 -8.91 19.26
N HIS A 2 8.33 -7.68 19.01
CA HIS A 2 6.89 -7.43 18.86
C HIS A 2 6.43 -8.16 17.59
N ASP A 3 5.42 -9.01 17.75
CA ASP A 3 4.80 -9.74 16.66
C ASP A 3 4.35 -8.77 15.56
N LEU A 4 4.63 -9.13 14.30
CA LEU A 4 4.17 -8.35 13.15
C LEU A 4 2.63 -8.27 13.18
N PRO A 5 2.02 -7.07 13.06
CA PRO A 5 0.56 -6.90 13.01
C PRO A 5 -0.09 -7.79 11.95
N LEU A 6 -1.31 -8.29 12.22
CA LEU A 6 -1.99 -9.27 11.37
C LEU A 6 -2.06 -8.84 9.89
N PHE A 7 -2.37 -7.57 9.62
CA PHE A 7 -2.41 -7.05 8.27
C PHE A 7 -1.07 -7.16 7.54
N LEU A 8 0.03 -6.84 8.24
CA LEU A 8 1.37 -6.92 7.65
C LEU A 8 1.79 -8.39 7.45
N ARG A 9 1.30 -9.34 8.25
CA ARG A 9 1.46 -10.78 7.97
C ARG A 9 0.75 -11.18 6.67
N PHE A 10 -0.44 -10.66 6.41
CA PHE A 10 -1.13 -10.90 5.14
C PHE A 10 -0.34 -10.36 3.95
N VAL A 11 0.22 -9.14 4.07
CA VAL A 11 1.12 -8.58 3.04
C VAL A 11 2.32 -9.49 2.83
N GLU A 12 2.98 -9.93 3.90
CA GLU A 12 4.18 -10.78 3.81
C GLU A 12 3.91 -12.16 3.20
N SER A 13 2.73 -12.70 3.44
CA SER A 13 2.29 -13.99 2.89
C SER A 13 1.80 -13.92 1.43
N ASN A 14 1.53 -12.73 0.89
CA ASN A 14 0.99 -12.60 -0.46
C ASN A 14 2.06 -12.94 -1.50
N GLU A 15 1.86 -14.03 -2.25
CA GLU A 15 2.88 -14.56 -3.17
C GLU A 15 3.32 -13.58 -4.25
N ILE A 16 2.39 -12.77 -4.77
CA ILE A 16 2.67 -11.81 -5.84
C ILE A 16 3.51 -10.66 -5.28
N ILE A 17 3.06 -10.04 -4.19
CA ILE A 17 3.78 -8.96 -3.53
C ILE A 17 5.17 -9.44 -3.10
N LYS A 18 5.26 -10.62 -2.50
CA LYS A 18 6.52 -11.26 -2.11
C LYS A 18 7.47 -11.43 -3.30
N LYS A 19 7.00 -12.02 -4.41
CA LYS A 19 7.82 -12.23 -5.61
C LYS A 19 8.31 -10.91 -6.19
N ILE A 20 7.44 -9.89 -6.30
CA ILE A 20 7.82 -8.57 -6.82
C ILE A 20 8.88 -7.92 -5.93
N ILE A 21 8.67 -7.93 -4.62
CA ILE A 21 9.57 -7.24 -3.68
C ILE A 21 10.92 -7.94 -3.62
N THR A 22 10.95 -9.27 -3.47
CA THR A 22 12.20 -10.04 -3.37
C THR A 22 13.00 -9.99 -4.67
N ASN A 23 12.35 -10.07 -5.83
CA ASN A 23 13.05 -10.09 -7.12
C ASN A 23 13.30 -8.70 -7.70
N ARG A 24 12.62 -7.66 -7.18
CA ARG A 24 12.59 -6.31 -7.74
C ARG A 24 12.21 -6.26 -9.23
N ASP A 25 11.29 -7.13 -9.64
CA ASP A 25 10.88 -7.29 -11.04
C ASP A 25 9.46 -7.88 -11.16
N PHE A 26 8.81 -7.64 -12.31
CA PHE A 26 7.50 -8.16 -12.71
C PHE A 26 7.58 -9.32 -13.73
N SER A 27 8.72 -9.54 -14.41
CA SER A 27 8.80 -10.39 -15.61
C SER A 27 8.43 -11.87 -15.40
N ASN A 28 8.65 -12.41 -14.20
CA ASN A 28 8.48 -13.83 -13.88
C ASN A 28 7.22 -14.13 -13.05
N ILE A 29 6.22 -13.26 -13.11
CA ILE A 29 5.00 -13.40 -12.33
C ILE A 29 3.83 -13.74 -13.24
N ASN A 30 3.14 -14.82 -12.89
CA ASN A 30 1.94 -15.25 -13.61
C ASN A 30 0.73 -14.40 -13.18
N PHE A 31 0.37 -13.41 -14.00
CA PHE A 31 -0.78 -12.55 -13.76
C PHE A 31 -2.09 -13.05 -14.40
N LYS A 32 -2.14 -14.27 -14.98
CA LYS A 32 -3.29 -14.75 -15.79
C LYS A 32 -4.65 -14.66 -15.11
N ASN A 33 -4.70 -14.70 -13.78
CA ASN A 33 -5.94 -14.68 -13.00
C ASN A 33 -6.21 -13.33 -12.30
N LEU A 34 -5.49 -12.27 -12.70
CA LEU A 34 -5.61 -10.94 -12.10
C LEU A 34 -6.06 -9.93 -13.15
N ASP A 35 -6.99 -9.06 -12.76
CA ASP A 35 -7.28 -7.86 -13.52
C ASP A 35 -6.18 -6.83 -13.23
N PHE A 36 -5.37 -6.48 -14.24
CA PHE A 36 -4.28 -5.52 -14.08
C PHE A 36 -4.07 -4.63 -15.29
N ILE A 37 -3.47 -3.46 -15.04
CA ILE A 37 -3.04 -2.50 -16.05
C ILE A 37 -1.54 -2.27 -15.84
N LYS A 38 -0.77 -2.37 -16.92
CA LYS A 38 0.61 -1.87 -16.96
C LYS A 38 0.56 -0.39 -17.33
N GLU A 39 0.80 0.49 -16.35
CA GLU A 39 0.81 1.94 -16.60
C GLU A 39 2.17 2.35 -17.21
N TRP A 40 3.28 1.80 -16.69
CA TRP A 40 4.64 1.97 -17.21
C TRP A 40 5.46 0.69 -17.02
N ASP A 41 6.68 0.63 -17.55
CA ASP A 41 7.56 -0.55 -17.43
C ASP A 41 7.84 -0.95 -15.99
N ASN A 42 7.86 0.02 -15.09
CA ASN A 42 8.15 -0.17 -13.68
C ASN A 42 6.90 -0.03 -12.78
N GLN A 43 5.70 0.01 -13.35
CA GLN A 43 4.47 0.30 -12.62
C GLN A 43 3.27 -0.51 -13.10
N TYR A 44 2.68 -1.26 -12.18
CA TYR A 44 1.50 -2.08 -12.41
C TYR A 44 0.39 -1.69 -11.42
N VAL A 45 -0.86 -1.70 -11.90
CA VAL A 45 -2.06 -1.52 -11.08
C VAL A 45 -2.93 -2.75 -11.20
N PHE A 46 -3.09 -3.48 -10.11
CA PHE A 46 -3.99 -4.63 -9.99
C PHE A 46 -5.33 -4.16 -9.42
N LYS A 47 -6.45 -4.55 -10.02
CA LYS A 47 -7.80 -4.21 -9.56
C LYS A 47 -8.40 -5.35 -8.76
N ASN A 48 -9.29 -5.03 -7.82
CA ASN A 48 -10.04 -6.00 -7.01
C ASN A 48 -9.14 -7.06 -6.33
N PHE A 49 -7.98 -6.63 -5.84
CA PHE A 49 -6.92 -7.53 -5.40
C PHE A 49 -7.09 -7.95 -3.93
N LEU A 50 -6.78 -9.21 -3.62
CA LEU A 50 -6.85 -9.77 -2.26
C LEU A 50 -5.49 -9.80 -1.58
N VAL A 51 -5.43 -9.31 -0.34
CA VAL A 51 -4.26 -9.42 0.55
C VAL A 51 -4.72 -10.14 1.81
N GLY A 52 -4.40 -11.43 1.88
CA GLY A 52 -5.05 -12.33 2.84
C GLY A 52 -6.56 -12.36 2.58
N GLU A 53 -7.34 -12.06 3.61
CA GLU A 53 -8.82 -12.00 3.54
C GLU A 53 -9.35 -10.61 3.15
N VAL A 54 -8.46 -9.63 3.02
CA VAL A 54 -8.84 -8.23 2.76
C VAL A 54 -8.88 -7.97 1.27
N LYS A 55 -10.02 -7.45 0.78
CA LYS A 55 -10.18 -7.00 -0.61
C LYS A 55 -9.91 -5.52 -0.74
N PHE A 56 -9.03 -5.17 -1.68
CA PHE A 56 -8.74 -3.79 -2.06
C PHE A 56 -9.32 -3.47 -3.44
N THR A 57 -9.78 -2.24 -3.62
CA THR A 57 -10.25 -1.71 -4.92
C THR A 57 -9.12 -1.80 -5.95
N SER A 58 -7.91 -1.41 -5.55
CA SER A 58 -6.72 -1.61 -6.36
C SER A 58 -5.45 -1.66 -5.52
N ILE A 59 -4.42 -2.28 -6.07
CA ILE A 59 -3.05 -2.22 -5.57
C ILE A 59 -2.16 -1.75 -6.71
N ARG A 60 -1.46 -0.64 -6.49
CA ARG A 60 -0.42 -0.15 -7.38
C ARG A 60 0.94 -0.53 -6.81
N ILE A 61 1.79 -1.11 -7.64
CA ILE A 61 3.17 -1.45 -7.29
C ILE A 61 4.10 -0.73 -8.26
N ILE A 62 5.03 0.04 -7.72
CA ILE A 62 6.02 0.82 -8.45
C ILE A 62 7.41 0.34 -8.01
N ILE A 63 8.27 0.02 -8.97
CA ILE A 63 9.67 -0.32 -8.73
C ILE A 63 10.52 0.86 -9.18
N THR A 64 11.41 1.32 -8.31
CA THR A 64 12.40 2.35 -8.62
C THR A 64 13.79 1.82 -8.28
N PRO A 65 14.86 2.48 -8.74
CA PRO A 65 16.22 2.13 -8.32
C PRO A 65 16.36 2.14 -6.78
N ASP A 66 15.76 3.13 -6.11
CA ASP A 66 15.95 3.35 -4.68
C ASP A 66 15.00 2.54 -3.79
N ASN A 67 13.79 2.27 -4.25
CA ASN A 67 12.75 1.62 -3.44
C ASN A 67 11.67 0.92 -4.27
N ILE A 68 10.82 0.16 -3.59
CA ILE A 68 9.57 -0.38 -4.13
C ILE A 68 8.42 0.24 -3.34
N ALA A 69 7.44 0.80 -4.04
CA ALA A 69 6.27 1.40 -3.42
C ALA A 69 5.01 0.57 -3.74
N VAL A 70 4.32 0.11 -2.71
CA VAL A 70 3.03 -0.57 -2.79
C VAL A 70 1.95 0.35 -2.22
N SER A 71 0.98 0.72 -3.03
CA SER A 71 -0.18 1.53 -2.62
C SER A 71 -1.45 0.71 -2.76
N MET A 72 -2.17 0.48 -1.66
CA MET A 72 -3.39 -0.32 -1.63
C MET A 72 -4.58 0.59 -1.34
N LEU A 73 -5.49 0.71 -2.29
CA LEU A 73 -6.68 1.55 -2.23
C LEU A 73 -7.89 0.76 -1.77
N SER A 74 -8.61 1.28 -0.77
CA SER A 74 -9.89 0.76 -0.31
C SER A 74 -10.89 1.89 -0.10
N THR A 75 -12.16 1.65 -0.35
CA THR A 75 -13.23 2.58 0.05
C THR A 75 -13.46 2.61 1.57
N ASP A 76 -12.97 1.58 2.28
CA ASP A 76 -13.08 1.45 3.72
C ASP A 76 -12.03 2.30 4.45
N ILE A 77 -12.48 3.20 5.31
CA ILE A 77 -11.65 4.16 6.04
C ILE A 77 -11.14 3.64 7.39
N LYS A 78 -11.54 2.43 7.81
CA LYS A 78 -11.18 1.87 9.13
C LYS A 78 -9.68 1.77 9.37
N TYR A 79 -8.88 1.54 8.32
CA TYR A 79 -7.42 1.50 8.44
C TYR A 79 -6.85 2.83 8.93
N PHE A 80 -7.45 3.94 8.49
CA PHE A 80 -7.03 5.29 8.88
C PHE A 80 -7.59 5.71 10.24
N ASP A 81 -8.88 5.41 10.49
CA ASP A 81 -9.58 5.86 11.71
C ASP A 81 -9.18 5.02 12.93
N GLU A 82 -8.87 3.73 12.74
CA GLU A 82 -8.48 2.79 13.80
C GLU A 82 -7.10 2.14 13.56
N PRO A 83 -6.02 2.92 13.37
CA PRO A 83 -4.73 2.38 12.91
C PRO A 83 -4.09 1.41 13.91
N LEU A 84 -4.34 1.58 15.20
CA LEU A 84 -3.81 0.71 16.25
C LEU A 84 -4.32 -0.73 16.13
N THR A 85 -5.57 -0.92 15.68
CA THR A 85 -6.17 -2.24 15.44
C THR A 85 -5.43 -3.02 14.35
N TYR A 86 -4.87 -2.33 13.36
CA TYR A 86 -4.29 -2.96 12.17
C TYR A 86 -2.75 -2.97 12.15
N PHE A 87 -2.11 -2.02 12.82
CA PHE A 87 -0.66 -1.79 12.70
C PHE A 87 0.09 -1.56 14.02
N ASP A 88 -0.60 -1.44 15.15
CA ASP A 88 -0.01 -1.31 16.50
C ASP A 88 1.07 -0.20 16.62
N ARG A 89 0.89 0.94 15.93
CA ARG A 89 1.79 2.10 15.99
C ARG A 89 1.06 3.43 15.74
N GLU A 90 1.61 4.51 16.27
CA GLU A 90 1.10 5.88 16.11
C GLU A 90 1.99 6.75 15.22
N GLY A 91 1.35 7.68 14.51
CA GLY A 91 1.99 8.89 14.02
C GLY A 91 1.02 9.76 13.22
N ILE A 92 0.91 11.03 13.62
CA ILE A 92 -0.04 11.99 13.09
C ILE A 92 0.74 13.16 12.50
N PHE A 93 0.53 13.45 11.22
CA PHE A 93 0.92 14.72 10.60
C PHE A 93 -0.29 15.22 9.80
N TYR A 94 -0.79 16.41 10.12
CA TYR A 94 -1.82 17.07 9.32
C TYR A 94 -1.13 17.82 8.19
N GLU A 95 -1.20 17.28 6.98
CA GLU A 95 -0.73 17.96 5.78
C GLU A 95 -1.93 18.07 4.84
N LYS A 96 -2.42 19.30 4.63
CA LYS A 96 -3.41 19.59 3.61
C LYS A 96 -2.64 19.90 2.33
N GLU A 97 -2.59 18.95 1.40
CA GLU A 97 -2.14 19.27 0.05
C GLU A 97 -3.38 19.62 -0.81
N PRO A 98 -3.58 20.90 -1.20
CA PRO A 98 -4.70 21.27 -2.04
C PRO A 98 -4.40 20.87 -3.48
N TYR A 99 -4.96 19.73 -3.91
CA TYR A 99 -5.05 19.40 -5.32
C TYR A 99 -6.49 19.59 -5.79
N LEU A 100 -6.67 20.09 -7.01
CA LEU A 100 -7.97 20.07 -7.68
C LEU A 100 -7.98 18.88 -8.63
N ILE A 101 -8.86 17.91 -8.39
CA ILE A 101 -9.15 16.84 -9.34
C ILE A 101 -10.58 17.04 -9.81
N ASN A 102 -10.76 17.27 -11.13
CA ASN A 102 -12.07 17.50 -11.75
C ASN A 102 -12.91 18.61 -11.07
N GLY A 103 -12.27 19.68 -10.60
CA GLY A 103 -12.94 20.81 -9.95
C GLY A 103 -13.32 20.59 -8.48
N HIS A 104 -13.01 19.43 -7.90
CA HIS A 104 -13.20 19.17 -6.47
C HIS A 104 -11.88 19.36 -5.72
N GLU A 105 -11.93 20.10 -4.60
CA GLU A 105 -10.81 20.22 -3.65
C GLU A 105 -10.54 18.84 -3.03
N LEU A 106 -9.41 18.25 -3.39
CA LEU A 106 -8.91 17.04 -2.75
C LEU A 106 -8.32 17.44 -1.40
N ARG A 107 -9.01 17.07 -0.31
CA ARG A 107 -8.45 17.13 1.04
C ARG A 107 -8.02 15.74 1.45
N GLU A 108 -6.71 15.52 1.45
CA GLU A 108 -6.12 14.29 1.95
C GLU A 108 -5.69 14.47 3.42
N PHE A 109 -5.96 13.46 4.24
CA PHE A 109 -5.42 13.35 5.58
C PHE A 109 -4.34 12.27 5.57
N ARG A 110 -3.20 12.54 6.21
CA ARG A 110 -2.07 11.60 6.25
C ARG A 110 -1.76 11.15 7.67
N ARG A 111 -1.41 9.87 7.84
CA ARG A 111 -0.83 9.32 9.06
C ARG A 111 0.42 8.52 8.71
N LYS A 112 1.52 8.74 9.43
CA LYS A 112 2.73 7.93 9.29
C LYS A 112 2.69 6.90 10.41
N ILE A 113 2.66 5.62 10.07
CA ILE A 113 2.48 4.58 11.09
C ILE A 113 3.82 4.18 11.71
N GLY A 114 4.87 4.10 10.89
CA GLY A 114 6.21 3.76 11.36
C GLY A 114 6.97 2.89 10.37
N SER A 115 8.04 2.28 10.86
CA SER A 115 8.89 1.36 10.10
C SER A 115 8.74 -0.05 10.65
N PHE A 116 8.74 -1.03 9.75
CA PHE A 116 8.67 -2.45 10.04
C PHE A 116 9.75 -3.18 9.24
N THR A 117 10.11 -4.38 9.65
CA THR A 117 10.90 -5.28 8.81
C THR A 117 9.95 -6.24 8.11
N LEU A 118 9.97 -6.22 6.77
CA LEU A 118 9.17 -7.09 5.91
C LEU A 118 10.05 -7.55 4.75
N PHE A 119 10.02 -8.84 4.41
CA PHE A 119 10.85 -9.39 3.32
C PHE A 119 12.35 -9.07 3.45
N ASN A 120 12.87 -9.00 4.67
CA ASN A 120 14.24 -8.56 5.00
C ASN A 120 14.59 -7.12 4.58
N MET A 121 13.58 -6.26 4.35
CA MET A 121 13.75 -4.85 3.99
C MET A 121 13.11 -3.94 5.05
N THR A 122 13.55 -2.69 5.09
CA THR A 122 12.87 -1.66 5.89
C THR A 122 11.60 -1.21 5.16
N ALA A 123 10.44 -1.52 5.72
CA ALA A 123 9.15 -1.10 5.20
C ALA A 123 8.62 0.11 5.99
N LYS A 124 8.44 1.26 5.33
CA LYS A 124 7.82 2.46 5.91
C LYS A 124 6.36 2.54 5.48
N LEU A 125 5.47 2.65 6.46
CA LEU A 125 4.03 2.63 6.25
C LEU A 125 3.43 4.02 6.49
N SER A 126 2.55 4.44 5.59
CA SER A 126 1.68 5.61 5.77
C SER A 126 0.28 5.37 5.25
N LEU A 127 -0.69 6.05 5.83
CA LEU A 127 -2.09 5.99 5.46
C LEU A 127 -2.53 7.35 4.93
N LEU A 128 -3.36 7.35 3.90
CA LEU A 128 -4.04 8.52 3.37
C LEU A 128 -5.54 8.30 3.42
N LYS A 129 -6.31 9.33 3.75
CA LYS A 129 -7.78 9.33 3.72
C LYS A 129 -8.28 10.53 2.92
N SER A 130 -9.25 10.30 2.03
CA SER A 130 -9.91 11.34 1.24
C SER A 130 -11.37 10.99 1.03
N ALA A 131 -12.22 12.01 0.97
CA ALA A 131 -13.64 11.83 0.65
C ALA A 131 -13.87 11.27 -0.76
N LEU A 132 -12.92 11.45 -1.69
CA LEU A 132 -13.07 11.00 -3.08
C LEU A 132 -12.80 9.50 -3.28
N TYR A 133 -11.93 8.90 -2.48
CA TYR A 133 -11.49 7.52 -2.72
C TYR A 133 -11.46 6.62 -1.48
N GLY A 134 -11.79 7.14 -0.29
CA GLY A 134 -11.75 6.37 0.96
C GLY A 134 -10.35 6.43 1.60
N CYS A 135 -9.62 5.31 1.59
CA CYS A 135 -8.34 5.16 2.25
C CYS A 135 -7.28 4.50 1.36
N ILE A 136 -6.04 4.99 1.41
CA ILE A 136 -4.87 4.38 0.77
C ILE A 136 -3.86 3.98 1.84
N ILE A 137 -3.41 2.73 1.79
CA ILE A 137 -2.29 2.22 2.56
C ILE A 137 -1.05 2.24 1.66
N LYS A 138 -0.06 3.07 1.99
CA LYS A 138 1.22 3.15 1.26
C LYS A 138 2.34 2.49 2.06
N ILE A 139 2.99 1.50 1.46
CA ILE A 139 4.17 0.82 1.99
C ILE A 139 5.34 1.04 1.05
N GLY A 140 6.39 1.70 1.53
CA GLY A 140 7.66 1.82 0.82
C GLY A 140 8.68 0.83 1.39
N PHE A 141 9.31 0.02 0.54
CA PHE A 141 10.34 -0.95 0.90
C PHE A 141 11.71 -0.42 0.47
N TYR A 142 12.62 -0.30 1.43
CA TYR A 142 13.97 0.25 1.28
C TYR A 142 15.01 -0.78 1.71
N ASN A 143 16.10 -0.89 0.94
CA ASN A 143 17.28 -1.68 1.30
C ASN A 143 18.03 -1.05 2.48
#